data_AF-A0A452YZG4-F1
#
_entry.id   AF-A0A452YZG4-F1
#
_cell.length_a   1.000
_cell.length_b   1.000
_cell.length_c   1.000
_cell.angle_alpha   90.00
_cell.angle_beta   90.00
_cell.angle_gamma   90.00
#
_symmetry.space_group_name_H-M   'P 1'
#
loop_
_entity.id
_entity.type
_entity.pdbx_description
1 polymer ?
#
loop_
_entity_poly.entity_id
_entity_poly.type
_entity_poly.pdbx_seq_one_letter_code
_entity_poly.pdbx_strand_id
1 'polypeptide(L)'
;HRVESIGVCYGMSANNLPAASTVVSMFKSNGINSMRLYAPDQAALQAVGGTGVNVVVGAPNDVLSNLAASPAAAASWVRSNIQAYPKVSFRYVCVGNEVAGGATQNLVPAMKNVQGALASAGLGHIKVTTSVSQAILGVYSPPSAGSFTGEADAFMGPVVQFLARTGAPLMANIYPYLAWAYNPSAMDMSYALFTASGTVVQDGSYGYQNLFDTTVDAFYTAMAKHGGSNVKLVVSESGWPSGGGTAATPANARIYNQYLINHVGRGTPRHPGAIETYVFSMFNENQKDSGVEQNWGLFYPNMQHVYPISF
;
A
#
# COMPACT_ATOMS: atom_id res chain seq x y z
N HIS A 1 21.66 12.45 0.75
CA HIS A 1 20.94 11.20 0.46
C HIS A 1 19.46 11.52 0.33
N ARG A 2 18.88 11.51 -0.88
CA ARG A 2 17.43 11.66 -1.07
C ARG A 2 16.77 10.37 -0.56
N VAL A 3 15.79 10.49 0.33
CA VAL A 3 15.05 9.35 0.85
C VAL A 3 13.99 8.97 -0.20
N GLU A 4 14.05 7.74 -0.73
CA GLU A 4 13.03 7.15 -1.62
C GLU A 4 11.79 6.69 -0.81
N SER A 5 11.14 7.55 -0.01
CA SER A 5 10.10 7.06 0.93
C SER A 5 8.65 7.21 0.49
N ILE A 6 8.34 8.01 -0.53
CA ILE A 6 6.95 8.29 -0.93
C ILE A 6 6.68 7.95 -2.39
N GLY A 7 5.68 7.07 -2.59
CA GLY A 7 4.98 6.85 -3.84
C GLY A 7 3.52 7.31 -3.77
N VAL A 8 2.82 7.20 -4.90
CA VAL A 8 1.38 7.49 -4.98
C VAL A 8 0.66 6.36 -5.72
N CYS A 9 -0.51 5.98 -5.21
CA CYS A 9 -1.40 5.03 -5.88
C CYS A 9 -2.10 5.70 -7.06
N TYR A 10 -1.95 5.13 -8.25
CA TYR A 10 -2.67 5.57 -9.44
C TYR A 10 -3.93 4.70 -9.61
N GLY A 11 -4.99 5.09 -8.88
CA GLY A 11 -6.34 4.56 -9.04
C GLY A 11 -6.97 5.01 -10.36
N MET A 12 -7.77 4.14 -10.96
CA MET A 12 -8.36 4.33 -12.29
C MET A 12 -9.88 4.05 -12.30
N SER A 13 -10.53 3.96 -11.14
CA SER A 13 -11.98 3.79 -11.03
C SER A 13 -12.72 5.11 -11.28
N ALA A 14 -12.55 5.66 -12.48
CA ALA A 14 -13.17 6.90 -12.91
C ALA A 14 -13.28 7.00 -14.44
N ASN A 15 -14.20 7.83 -14.92
CA ASN A 15 -14.47 8.02 -16.34
C ASN A 15 -14.00 9.38 -16.91
N ASN A 16 -13.28 10.17 -16.12
CA ASN A 16 -12.89 11.54 -16.45
C ASN A 16 -11.42 11.88 -16.12
N LEU A 17 -10.56 10.87 -15.92
CA LEU A 17 -9.16 11.07 -15.60
C LEU A 17 -8.34 11.54 -16.81
N PRO A 18 -7.21 12.25 -16.60
CA PRO A 18 -6.26 12.53 -17.66
C PRO A 18 -5.70 11.25 -18.29
N ALA A 19 -5.20 11.36 -19.52
CA ALA A 19 -4.47 10.28 -20.16
C ALA A 19 -3.22 9.88 -19.35
N ALA A 20 -2.84 8.60 -19.41
CA ALA A 20 -1.74 8.06 -18.61
C ALA A 20 -0.40 8.79 -18.81
N SER A 21 -0.09 9.26 -20.03
CA SER A 21 1.11 10.07 -20.32
C SER A 21 1.11 11.42 -19.59
N THR A 22 -0.05 12.04 -19.45
CA THR A 22 -0.24 13.26 -18.66
C THR A 22 -0.04 12.96 -17.17
N VAL A 23 -0.62 11.87 -16.66
CA VAL A 23 -0.44 11.47 -15.26
C VAL A 23 1.02 11.18 -14.94
N VAL A 24 1.74 10.45 -15.79
CA VAL A 24 3.19 10.22 -15.64
C VAL A 24 3.98 11.54 -15.64
N SER A 25 3.55 12.53 -16.44
CA SER A 25 4.16 13.87 -16.40
C SER A 25 3.91 14.58 -15.08
N MET A 26 2.72 14.43 -14.49
CA MET A 26 2.41 14.95 -13.16
C MET A 26 3.27 14.27 -12.07
N PHE A 27 3.49 12.96 -12.14
CA PHE A 27 4.39 12.26 -11.21
C PHE A 27 5.78 12.91 -11.22
N LYS A 28 6.37 13.10 -12.41
CA LYS A 28 7.69 13.73 -12.55
C LYS A 28 7.71 15.18 -12.06
N SER A 29 6.72 15.99 -12.44
CA SER A 29 6.71 17.42 -12.08
C SER A 29 6.51 17.65 -10.59
N ASN A 30 5.85 16.72 -9.89
CA ASN A 30 5.65 16.75 -8.45
C ASN A 30 6.75 16.00 -7.66
N GLY A 31 7.76 15.43 -8.32
CA GLY A 31 8.84 14.70 -7.64
C GLY A 31 8.44 13.35 -7.07
N ILE A 32 7.32 12.76 -7.53
CA ILE A 32 6.83 11.45 -7.09
C ILE A 32 7.58 10.36 -7.84
N ASN A 33 8.38 9.57 -7.13
CA ASN A 33 9.32 8.62 -7.74
C ASN A 33 8.85 7.17 -7.73
N SER A 34 7.68 6.88 -7.15
CA SER A 34 7.10 5.53 -7.12
C SER A 34 5.60 5.58 -7.39
N MET A 35 5.12 4.63 -8.20
CA MET A 35 3.73 4.49 -8.62
C MET A 35 3.21 3.11 -8.25
N ARG A 36 2.01 3.03 -7.68
CA ARG A 36 1.28 1.77 -7.52
C ARG A 36 0.12 1.68 -8.50
N LEU A 37 0.15 0.65 -9.34
CA LEU A 37 -0.91 0.25 -10.25
C LEU A 37 -1.62 -0.99 -9.71
N TYR A 38 -2.95 -1.02 -9.75
CA TYR A 38 -3.77 -2.14 -9.25
C TYR A 38 -3.91 -3.28 -10.26
N ALA A 39 -3.61 -3.00 -11.54
CA ALA A 39 -3.63 -3.93 -12.66
C ALA A 39 -2.52 -3.53 -13.66
N PRO A 40 -2.11 -4.42 -14.58
CA PRO A 40 -1.14 -4.09 -15.61
C PRO A 40 -1.78 -3.27 -16.74
N ASP A 41 -2.18 -2.03 -16.44
CA ASP A 41 -2.75 -1.11 -17.43
C ASP A 41 -1.72 -0.79 -18.52
N GLN A 42 -2.05 -1.12 -19.77
CA GLN A 42 -1.10 -1.03 -20.88
C GLN A 42 -0.69 0.43 -21.16
N ALA A 43 -1.64 1.38 -21.07
CA ALA A 43 -1.36 2.78 -21.34
C ALA A 43 -0.40 3.38 -20.30
N ALA A 44 -0.62 3.06 -19.02
CA ALA A 44 0.26 3.47 -17.93
C ALA A 44 1.64 2.82 -18.02
N LEU A 45 1.73 1.51 -18.28
CA LEU A 45 3.00 0.81 -18.42
C LEU A 45 3.82 1.32 -19.62
N GLN A 46 3.16 1.62 -20.74
CA GLN A 46 3.83 2.26 -21.89
C GLN A 46 4.32 3.68 -21.54
N ALA A 47 3.48 4.48 -20.88
CA ALA A 47 3.79 5.87 -20.56
C ALA A 47 4.92 6.01 -19.52
N VAL A 48 4.99 5.13 -18.53
CA VAL A 48 5.98 5.21 -17.43
C VAL A 48 7.35 4.63 -17.82
N GLY A 49 7.41 3.83 -18.90
CA GLY A 49 8.66 3.24 -19.39
C GLY A 49 9.74 4.28 -19.69
N GLY A 50 10.92 4.11 -19.10
CA GLY A 50 12.08 4.99 -19.31
C GLY A 50 12.05 6.30 -18.51
N THR A 51 11.09 6.48 -17.60
CA THR A 51 11.00 7.70 -16.79
C THR A 51 11.80 7.65 -15.49
N GLY A 52 12.19 6.45 -15.03
CA GLY A 52 12.84 6.23 -13.74
C GLY A 52 11.87 6.14 -12.56
N VAL A 53 10.56 6.33 -12.76
CA VAL A 53 9.55 6.10 -11.73
C VAL A 53 9.45 4.60 -11.45
N ASN A 54 9.63 4.21 -10.19
CA ASN A 54 9.49 2.82 -9.75
C ASN A 54 8.03 2.38 -9.81
N VAL A 55 7.75 1.14 -10.20
CA VAL A 55 6.38 0.63 -10.36
C VAL A 55 6.13 -0.58 -9.48
N VAL A 56 5.09 -0.49 -8.64
CA VAL A 56 4.36 -1.64 -8.11
C VAL A 56 3.26 -1.97 -9.10
N VAL A 57 3.24 -3.19 -9.64
CA VAL A 57 2.16 -3.64 -10.51
C VAL A 57 1.36 -4.75 -9.84
N GLY A 58 0.05 -4.56 -9.76
CA GLY A 58 -0.89 -5.52 -9.21
C GLY A 58 -1.21 -6.66 -10.19
N ALA A 59 -1.30 -7.88 -9.67
CA ALA A 59 -2.10 -8.94 -10.30
C ALA A 59 -3.49 -8.92 -9.62
N PRO A 60 -4.55 -8.53 -10.34
CA PRO A 60 -5.89 -8.39 -9.77
C PRO A 60 -6.43 -9.69 -9.15
N ASN A 61 -7.40 -9.57 -8.24
CA ASN A 61 -7.93 -10.71 -7.47
C ASN A 61 -8.64 -11.75 -8.37
N ASP A 62 -9.26 -11.32 -9.46
CA ASP A 62 -9.99 -12.18 -10.42
C ASP A 62 -9.08 -13.12 -11.21
N VAL A 63 -7.81 -12.76 -11.43
CA VAL A 63 -6.83 -13.64 -12.10
C VAL A 63 -6.10 -14.58 -11.12
N LEU A 64 -6.30 -14.42 -9.81
CA LEU A 64 -5.52 -15.10 -8.78
C LEU A 64 -5.62 -16.64 -8.86
N SER A 65 -6.82 -17.16 -9.06
CA SER A 65 -7.06 -18.62 -9.17
C SER A 65 -6.34 -19.23 -10.38
N ASN A 66 -6.32 -18.52 -11.51
CA ASN A 66 -5.62 -18.97 -12.71
C ASN A 66 -4.09 -18.96 -12.51
N LEU A 67 -3.55 -17.91 -11.87
CA LEU A 67 -2.13 -17.84 -11.53
C LEU A 67 -1.72 -18.93 -10.53
N ALA A 68 -2.58 -19.27 -9.59
CA ALA A 68 -2.37 -20.34 -8.62
C ALA A 68 -2.37 -21.73 -9.27
N ALA A 69 -3.31 -21.98 -10.18
CA ALA A 69 -3.53 -23.30 -10.77
C ALA A 69 -2.44 -23.72 -11.77
N SER A 70 -1.77 -22.79 -12.44
CA SER A 70 -0.86 -23.11 -13.55
C SER A 70 0.41 -22.27 -13.56
N PRO A 71 1.60 -22.88 -13.42
CA PRO A 71 2.87 -22.20 -13.66
C PRO A 71 2.98 -21.61 -15.08
N ALA A 72 2.38 -22.25 -16.09
CA ALA A 72 2.35 -21.73 -17.45
C ALA A 72 1.47 -20.48 -17.58
N ALA A 73 0.35 -20.40 -16.84
CA ALA A 73 -0.47 -19.20 -16.77
C ALA A 73 0.31 -18.03 -16.14
N ALA A 74 1.03 -18.28 -15.04
CA ALA A 74 1.89 -17.27 -14.42
C ALA A 74 3.04 -16.82 -15.34
N ALA A 75 3.68 -17.75 -16.04
CA ALA A 75 4.71 -17.43 -17.03
C ALA A 75 4.15 -16.57 -18.18
N SER A 76 2.94 -16.87 -18.67
CA SER A 76 2.26 -16.06 -19.67
C SER A 76 1.94 -14.66 -19.14
N TRP A 77 1.43 -14.55 -17.92
CA TRP A 77 1.14 -13.27 -17.27
C TRP A 77 2.41 -12.42 -17.12
N VAL A 78 3.52 -13.00 -16.65
CA VAL A 78 4.81 -12.31 -16.54
C VAL A 78 5.33 -11.86 -17.90
N ARG A 79 5.20 -12.71 -18.94
CA ARG A 79 5.62 -12.34 -20.30
C ARG A 79 4.85 -11.12 -20.83
N SER A 80 3.54 -11.15 -20.71
CA SER A 80 2.66 -10.11 -21.28
C SER A 80 2.67 -8.80 -20.48
N ASN A 81 2.88 -8.87 -19.16
CA ASN A 81 2.70 -7.71 -18.28
C ASN A 81 4.01 -7.15 -17.71
N ILE A 82 5.10 -7.92 -17.75
CA ILE A 82 6.41 -7.50 -17.25
C ILE A 82 7.43 -7.47 -18.39
N GLN A 83 7.68 -8.61 -19.05
CA GLN A 83 8.71 -8.70 -20.10
C GLN A 83 8.40 -7.84 -21.33
N ALA A 84 7.12 -7.63 -21.63
CA ALA A 84 6.66 -6.74 -22.70
C ALA A 84 7.04 -5.25 -22.47
N TYR A 85 7.42 -4.87 -21.24
CA TYR A 85 7.73 -3.51 -20.85
C TYR A 85 9.15 -3.37 -20.29
N PRO A 86 10.21 -3.66 -21.07
CA PRO A 86 11.59 -3.72 -20.58
C PRO A 86 12.15 -2.38 -20.12
N LYS A 87 11.48 -1.27 -20.43
CA LYS A 87 11.87 0.09 -20.00
C LYS A 87 11.23 0.50 -18.67
N VAL A 88 10.28 -0.28 -18.14
CA VAL A 88 9.61 0.05 -16.87
C VAL A 88 10.47 -0.42 -15.70
N SER A 89 10.64 0.46 -14.71
CA SER A 89 11.36 0.18 -13.47
C SER A 89 10.46 -0.57 -12.48
N PHE A 90 10.16 -1.84 -12.77
CA PHE A 90 9.36 -2.66 -11.86
C PHE A 90 10.12 -2.92 -10.56
N ARG A 91 9.47 -2.62 -9.43
CA ARG A 91 9.99 -2.86 -8.08
C ARG A 91 9.35 -4.08 -7.44
N TYR A 92 8.02 -4.16 -7.54
CA TYR A 92 7.22 -5.22 -6.95
C TYR A 92 6.13 -5.72 -7.90
N VAL A 93 5.82 -7.02 -7.81
CA VAL A 93 4.54 -7.56 -8.26
C VAL A 93 3.68 -7.83 -7.02
N CYS A 94 2.56 -7.12 -6.90
CA CYS A 94 1.60 -7.28 -5.81
C CYS A 94 0.51 -8.27 -6.23
N VAL A 95 0.62 -9.52 -5.81
CA VAL A 95 -0.33 -10.59 -6.15
C VAL A 95 -1.53 -10.51 -5.20
N GLY A 96 -2.63 -9.98 -5.72
CA GLY A 96 -3.84 -9.69 -4.95
C GLY A 96 -3.76 -8.42 -4.12
N ASN A 97 -4.94 -7.87 -3.82
CA ASN A 97 -5.15 -6.74 -2.92
C ASN A 97 -6.35 -7.04 -2.03
N GLU A 98 -6.13 -7.11 -0.71
CA GLU A 98 -7.16 -7.40 0.30
C GLU A 98 -7.98 -8.67 -0.03
N VAL A 99 -7.30 -9.72 -0.48
CA VAL A 99 -7.93 -11.01 -0.80
C VAL A 99 -8.58 -11.58 0.47
N ALA A 100 -9.87 -11.93 0.38
CA ALA A 100 -10.68 -12.39 1.50
C ALA A 100 -11.31 -13.76 1.24
N GLY A 101 -11.81 -14.39 2.31
CA GLY A 101 -12.55 -15.65 2.28
C GLY A 101 -11.80 -16.78 1.58
N GLY A 102 -12.54 -17.63 0.86
CA GLY A 102 -11.98 -18.80 0.17
C GLY A 102 -10.96 -18.47 -0.92
N ALA A 103 -10.84 -17.22 -1.40
CA ALA A 103 -9.83 -16.85 -2.39
C ALA A 103 -8.40 -16.82 -1.80
N THR A 104 -8.26 -16.67 -0.47
CA THR A 104 -6.97 -16.63 0.23
C THR A 104 -6.14 -17.90 0.02
N GLN A 105 -6.78 -19.05 -0.21
CA GLN A 105 -6.11 -20.33 -0.51
C GLN A 105 -5.23 -20.27 -1.77
N ASN A 106 -5.52 -19.33 -2.69
CA ASN A 106 -4.79 -19.16 -3.94
C ASN A 106 -3.59 -18.20 -3.81
N LEU A 107 -3.45 -17.46 -2.70
CA LEU A 107 -2.39 -16.45 -2.54
C LEU A 107 -0.99 -17.04 -2.69
N VAL A 108 -0.61 -17.97 -1.81
CA VAL A 108 0.75 -18.54 -1.82
C VAL A 108 1.06 -19.32 -3.12
N PRO A 109 0.16 -20.16 -3.66
CA PRO A 109 0.39 -20.81 -4.95
C PRO A 109 0.61 -19.80 -6.09
N ALA A 110 -0.21 -18.75 -6.19
CA ALA A 110 -0.05 -17.72 -7.22
C ALA A 110 1.27 -16.96 -7.05
N MET A 111 1.60 -16.52 -5.83
CA MET A 111 2.87 -15.85 -5.54
C MET A 111 4.08 -16.72 -5.90
N LYS A 112 4.05 -18.02 -5.59
CA LYS A 112 5.12 -18.96 -5.95
C LYS A 112 5.28 -19.08 -7.46
N ASN A 113 4.18 -19.22 -8.20
CA ASN A 113 4.22 -19.36 -9.65
C ASN A 113 4.74 -18.08 -10.33
N VAL A 114 4.29 -16.90 -9.88
CA VAL A 114 4.79 -15.60 -10.37
C VAL A 114 6.27 -15.42 -10.05
N GLN A 115 6.71 -15.75 -8.82
CA GLN A 115 8.11 -15.69 -8.42
C GLN A 115 8.99 -16.62 -9.27
N GLY A 116 8.54 -17.84 -9.55
CA GLY A 116 9.25 -18.79 -10.40
C GLY A 116 9.37 -18.30 -11.85
N ALA A 117 8.29 -17.72 -12.39
CA ALA A 117 8.28 -17.14 -13.72
C ALA A 117 9.25 -15.95 -13.85
N LEU A 118 9.24 -15.02 -12.87
CA LEU A 118 10.20 -13.91 -12.83
C LEU A 118 11.64 -14.39 -12.72
N ALA A 119 11.92 -15.37 -11.87
CA ALA A 119 13.26 -15.96 -11.73
C ALA A 119 13.74 -16.59 -13.05
N SER A 120 12.87 -17.35 -13.73
CA SER A 120 13.18 -17.99 -15.02
C SER A 120 13.43 -16.99 -16.13
N ALA A 121 12.82 -15.79 -16.04
CA ALA A 121 13.03 -14.69 -16.96
C ALA A 121 14.28 -13.83 -16.65
N GLY A 122 15.07 -14.16 -15.61
CA GLY A 122 16.19 -13.33 -15.16
C GLY A 122 15.77 -12.04 -14.44
N LEU A 123 14.51 -11.95 -14.02
CA LEU A 123 13.90 -10.77 -13.38
C LEU A 123 13.70 -10.96 -11.87
N GLY A 124 14.49 -11.83 -11.22
CA GLY A 124 14.38 -12.15 -9.80
C GLY A 124 14.66 -10.98 -8.83
N HIS A 125 15.10 -9.83 -9.35
CA HIS A 125 15.21 -8.58 -8.59
C HIS A 125 13.84 -7.96 -8.31
N ILE A 126 12.82 -8.23 -9.13
CA ILE A 126 11.44 -7.80 -8.90
C ILE A 126 10.85 -8.70 -7.82
N LYS A 127 10.51 -8.13 -6.66
CA LYS A 127 10.01 -8.92 -5.53
C LYS A 127 8.51 -9.17 -5.64
N VAL A 128 8.09 -10.41 -5.39
CA VAL A 128 6.66 -10.78 -5.32
C VAL A 128 6.16 -10.65 -3.89
N THR A 129 5.04 -9.95 -3.72
CA THR A 129 4.38 -9.72 -2.44
C THR A 129 2.86 -9.78 -2.60
N THR A 130 2.11 -9.53 -1.54
CA THR A 130 0.65 -9.33 -1.53
C THR A 130 0.30 -8.16 -0.62
N SER A 131 -0.82 -7.49 -0.90
CA SER A 131 -1.31 -6.36 -0.11
C SER A 131 -2.49 -6.78 0.76
N VAL A 132 -2.40 -6.50 2.07
CA VAL A 132 -3.44 -6.82 3.05
C VAL A 132 -4.08 -5.57 3.64
N SER A 133 -5.34 -5.69 4.04
CA SER A 133 -6.03 -4.63 4.78
C SER A 133 -5.55 -4.57 6.23
N GLN A 134 -5.51 -3.39 6.85
CA GLN A 134 -5.35 -3.30 8.32
C GLN A 134 -6.41 -4.08 9.10
N ALA A 135 -7.57 -4.36 8.51
CA ALA A 135 -8.67 -5.10 9.13
C ALA A 135 -8.29 -6.54 9.51
N ILE A 136 -7.18 -7.07 9.00
CA ILE A 136 -6.69 -8.39 9.39
C ILE A 136 -6.06 -8.42 10.79
N LEU A 137 -5.78 -7.26 11.40
CA LEU A 137 -5.32 -7.17 12.78
C LEU A 137 -6.51 -7.34 13.74
N GLY A 138 -6.50 -8.40 14.53
CA GLY A 138 -7.44 -8.59 15.63
C GLY A 138 -7.10 -7.70 16.83
N VAL A 139 -5.80 -7.43 17.03
CA VAL A 139 -5.28 -6.50 18.03
C VAL A 139 -4.25 -5.61 17.36
N TYR A 140 -4.39 -4.29 17.54
CA TYR A 140 -3.39 -3.31 17.09
C TYR A 140 -2.85 -2.40 18.20
N SER A 141 -3.47 -2.39 19.39
CA SER A 141 -3.06 -1.56 20.51
C SER A 141 -3.16 -2.34 21.83
N PRO A 142 -2.12 -2.32 22.70
CA PRO A 142 -0.81 -1.73 22.44
C PRO A 142 -0.06 -2.51 21.32
N PRO A 143 0.87 -1.88 20.58
CA PRO A 143 1.52 -2.52 19.44
C PRO A 143 2.23 -3.85 19.76
N SER A 144 2.82 -4.00 20.95
CA SER A 144 3.44 -5.24 21.42
C SER A 144 2.47 -6.43 21.57
N ALA A 145 1.17 -6.15 21.65
CA ALA A 145 0.13 -7.17 21.66
C ALA A 145 -0.35 -7.55 20.24
N GLY A 146 0.13 -6.85 19.21
CA GLY A 146 -0.32 -6.98 17.82
C GLY A 146 -0.48 -8.42 17.36
N SER A 147 -1.64 -8.77 16.80
CA SER A 147 -1.95 -10.11 16.30
C SER A 147 -2.97 -10.05 15.18
N PHE A 148 -2.89 -11.01 14.25
CA PHE A 148 -3.93 -11.21 13.26
C PHE A 148 -5.23 -11.70 13.90
N THR A 149 -6.35 -11.53 13.21
CA THR A 149 -7.62 -12.19 13.57
C THR A 149 -7.48 -13.69 13.38
N GLY A 150 -8.36 -14.49 14.01
CA GLY A 150 -8.32 -15.95 13.85
C GLY A 150 -8.50 -16.42 12.39
N GLU A 151 -9.29 -15.71 11.59
CA GLU A 151 -9.43 -15.98 10.15
C GLU A 151 -8.13 -15.65 9.39
N ALA A 152 -7.52 -14.49 9.68
CA ALA A 152 -6.31 -14.07 9.00
C ALA A 152 -5.08 -14.91 9.38
N ASP A 153 -5.01 -15.37 10.62
CA ASP A 153 -3.95 -16.25 11.13
C ASP A 153 -3.75 -17.48 10.23
N ALA A 154 -4.87 -18.07 9.77
CA ALA A 154 -4.89 -19.27 8.94
C ALA A 154 -4.18 -19.12 7.60
N PHE A 155 -4.27 -17.96 6.94
CA PHE A 155 -3.63 -17.73 5.64
C PHE A 155 -2.33 -16.90 5.75
N MET A 156 -2.19 -16.06 6.78
CA MET A 156 -1.01 -15.20 6.92
C MET A 156 0.25 -15.96 7.31
N GLY A 157 0.15 -17.06 8.07
CA GLY A 157 1.32 -17.88 8.40
C GLY A 157 2.12 -18.32 7.15
N PRO A 158 1.49 -19.03 6.20
CA PRO A 158 2.12 -19.40 4.94
C PRO A 158 2.59 -18.23 4.08
N VAL A 159 1.86 -17.11 4.06
CA VAL A 159 2.24 -15.88 3.34
C VAL A 159 3.53 -15.29 3.94
N VAL A 160 3.56 -15.06 5.24
CA VAL A 160 4.72 -14.49 5.95
C VAL A 160 5.96 -15.37 5.77
N GLN A 161 5.81 -16.69 5.88
CA GLN A 161 6.93 -17.62 5.65
C GLN A 161 7.42 -17.64 4.20
N PHE A 162 6.53 -17.41 3.22
CA PHE A 162 6.94 -17.24 1.82
C PHE A 162 7.79 -15.96 1.68
N LEU A 163 7.31 -14.84 2.19
CA LEU A 163 7.98 -13.54 2.13
C LEU A 163 9.36 -13.56 2.80
N ALA A 164 9.44 -14.19 3.98
CA ALA A 164 10.69 -14.35 4.73
C ALA A 164 11.74 -15.14 3.94
N ARG A 165 11.33 -16.19 3.21
CA ARG A 165 12.23 -17.02 2.39
C ARG A 165 12.68 -16.34 1.09
N THR A 166 11.85 -15.49 0.51
CA THR A 166 12.17 -14.79 -0.75
C THR A 166 12.81 -13.42 -0.54
N GLY A 167 12.91 -12.97 0.71
CA GLY A 167 13.39 -11.65 1.08
C GLY A 167 12.49 -10.54 0.52
N ALA A 168 11.18 -10.80 0.42
CA ALA A 168 10.17 -9.85 -0.02
C ALA A 168 9.49 -9.20 1.20
N PRO A 169 9.01 -7.95 1.09
CA PRO A 169 8.22 -7.32 2.14
C PRO A 169 6.77 -7.81 2.15
N LEU A 170 6.01 -7.53 3.20
CA LEU A 170 4.56 -7.52 3.18
C LEU A 170 4.07 -6.10 2.81
N MET A 171 3.04 -5.99 1.99
CA MET A 171 2.34 -4.73 1.75
C MET A 171 1.09 -4.63 2.63
N ALA A 172 0.89 -3.51 3.30
CA ALA A 172 -0.29 -3.25 4.11
C ALA A 172 -0.94 -1.91 3.76
N ASN A 173 -2.27 -1.93 3.64
CA ASN A 173 -3.10 -0.75 3.48
C ASN A 173 -3.46 -0.23 4.88
N ILE A 174 -2.92 0.93 5.26
CA ILE A 174 -3.01 1.51 6.61
C ILE A 174 -3.67 2.89 6.55
N TYR A 175 -4.85 2.98 7.10
CA TYR A 175 -5.74 4.14 7.16
C TYR A 175 -6.15 4.46 8.60
N PRO A 176 -5.37 5.29 9.32
CA PRO A 176 -5.78 5.85 10.61
C PRO A 176 -7.17 6.50 10.58
N TYR A 177 -7.54 7.13 9.45
CA TYR A 177 -8.89 7.66 9.23
C TYR A 177 -9.97 6.60 9.45
N LEU A 178 -9.85 5.42 8.84
CA LEU A 178 -10.88 4.38 8.91
C LEU A 178 -10.99 3.79 10.33
N ALA A 179 -9.86 3.59 11.01
CA ALA A 179 -9.86 3.12 12.39
C ALA A 179 -10.54 4.12 13.34
N TRP A 180 -10.26 5.41 13.19
CA TRP A 180 -10.92 6.46 13.97
C TRP A 180 -12.40 6.61 13.59
N ALA A 181 -12.73 6.66 12.31
CA ALA A 181 -14.09 6.86 11.82
C ALA A 181 -15.04 5.71 12.20
N TYR A 182 -14.51 4.50 12.37
CA TYR A 182 -15.28 3.35 12.86
C TYR A 182 -15.85 3.58 14.27
N ASN A 183 -15.07 4.20 15.17
CA ASN A 183 -15.53 4.56 16.50
C ASN A 183 -14.85 5.85 17.01
N PRO A 184 -15.37 7.04 16.63
CA PRO A 184 -14.74 8.32 16.96
C PRO A 184 -14.67 8.64 18.46
N SER A 185 -15.44 7.95 19.30
CA SER A 185 -15.40 8.12 20.75
C SER A 185 -14.33 7.26 21.43
N ALA A 186 -13.77 6.26 20.73
CA ALA A 186 -12.74 5.39 21.28
C ALA A 186 -11.34 6.01 21.25
N MET A 187 -11.09 7.00 20.38
CA MET A 187 -9.81 7.69 20.29
C MET A 187 -9.98 9.12 19.80
N ASP A 188 -9.11 10.01 20.29
CA ASP A 188 -9.08 11.39 19.82
C ASP A 188 -8.58 11.47 18.37
N MET A 189 -9.19 12.34 17.57
CA MET A 189 -8.84 12.50 16.15
C MET A 189 -7.38 12.94 15.96
N SER A 190 -6.82 13.71 16.90
CA SER A 190 -5.42 14.18 16.83
C SER A 190 -4.42 13.03 16.79
N TYR A 191 -4.74 11.89 17.42
CA TYR A 191 -3.93 10.67 17.36
C TYR A 191 -3.91 10.04 15.97
N ALA A 192 -5.05 10.02 15.28
CA ALA A 192 -5.14 9.53 13.90
C ALA A 192 -4.55 10.52 12.88
N LEU A 193 -4.59 11.82 13.18
CA LEU A 193 -4.22 12.93 12.29
C LEU A 193 -2.76 13.41 12.47
N PHE A 194 -1.92 12.70 13.23
CA PHE A 194 -0.53 13.09 13.55
C PHE A 194 -0.38 14.40 14.35
N THR A 195 -1.42 14.87 15.03
CA THR A 195 -1.42 16.17 15.72
C THR A 195 -1.54 16.08 17.25
N ALA A 196 -1.52 14.86 17.82
CA ALA A 196 -1.48 14.69 19.27
C ALA A 196 -0.22 15.38 19.85
N SER A 197 -0.35 16.02 21.01
CA SER A 197 0.71 16.83 21.61
C SER A 197 1.83 16.02 22.28
N GLY A 198 1.61 14.73 22.55
CA GLY A 198 2.59 13.84 23.19
C GLY A 198 2.18 12.37 23.08
N THR A 199 2.82 11.51 23.88
CA THR A 199 2.51 10.08 23.90
C THR A 199 1.03 9.83 24.23
N VAL A 200 0.34 9.12 23.34
CA VAL A 200 -1.06 8.69 23.52
C VAL A 200 -1.13 7.25 24.03
N VAL A 201 -0.28 6.37 23.50
CA VAL A 201 -0.16 4.97 23.94
C VAL A 201 1.26 4.73 24.45
N GLN A 202 1.38 4.40 25.74
CA GLN A 202 2.64 3.94 26.33
C GLN A 202 2.65 2.41 26.33
N ASP A 203 3.65 1.81 25.69
CA ASP A 203 3.80 0.37 25.53
C ASP A 203 5.22 -0.06 25.94
N GLY A 204 5.37 -0.42 27.22
CA GLY A 204 6.67 -0.65 27.84
C GLY A 204 7.52 0.64 27.81
N SER A 205 8.70 0.57 27.20
CA SER A 205 9.57 1.73 27.00
C SER A 205 9.26 2.56 25.75
N TYR A 206 8.28 2.16 24.93
CA TYR A 206 7.95 2.81 23.66
C TYR A 206 6.70 3.67 23.81
N GLY A 207 6.81 4.96 23.46
CA GLY A 207 5.68 5.88 23.39
C GLY A 207 5.21 6.09 21.95
N TYR A 208 3.91 5.97 21.73
CA TYR A 208 3.27 6.19 20.44
C TYR A 208 2.42 7.46 20.47
N GLN A 209 2.76 8.41 19.61
CA GLN A 209 2.07 9.70 19.49
C GLN A 209 1.06 9.72 18.33
N ASN A 210 1.11 8.75 17.41
CA ASN A 210 0.19 8.68 16.28
C ASN A 210 -0.24 7.23 16.01
N LEU A 211 -1.43 7.09 15.44
CA LEU A 211 -2.03 5.79 15.17
C LEU A 211 -1.32 5.03 14.04
N PHE A 212 -0.70 5.73 13.09
CA PHE A 212 0.05 5.11 11.99
C PHE A 212 1.18 4.22 12.53
N ASP A 213 2.02 4.76 13.43
CA ASP A 213 3.12 4.02 14.04
C ASP A 213 2.62 2.82 14.85
N THR A 214 1.52 3.01 15.59
CA THR A 214 0.88 1.95 16.36
C THR A 214 0.44 0.80 15.47
N THR A 215 -0.21 1.11 14.34
CA THR A 215 -0.66 0.08 13.39
C THR A 215 0.51 -0.60 12.69
N VAL A 216 1.54 0.14 12.28
CA VAL A 216 2.75 -0.44 11.65
C VAL A 216 3.47 -1.38 12.61
N ASP A 217 3.71 -0.97 13.86
CA ASP A 217 4.40 -1.82 14.84
C ASP A 217 3.55 -3.01 15.30
N ALA A 218 2.22 -2.88 15.27
CA ALA A 218 1.32 -4.02 15.48
C ALA A 218 1.42 -5.05 14.34
N PHE A 219 1.54 -4.60 13.08
CA PHE A 219 1.80 -5.49 11.96
C PHE A 219 3.13 -6.23 12.10
N TYR A 220 4.21 -5.52 12.46
CA TYR A 220 5.50 -6.17 12.72
C TYR A 220 5.41 -7.22 13.82
N THR A 221 4.72 -6.90 14.92
CA THR A 221 4.48 -7.85 16.01
C THR A 221 3.69 -9.08 15.56
N ALA A 222 2.61 -8.87 14.78
CA ALA A 222 1.81 -9.95 14.23
C ALA A 222 2.64 -10.84 13.29
N MET A 223 3.42 -10.26 12.37
CA MET A 223 4.30 -11.01 11.48
C MET A 223 5.36 -11.82 12.25
N ALA A 224 5.95 -11.26 13.30
CA ALA A 224 6.95 -11.94 14.11
C ALA A 224 6.42 -13.24 14.74
N LYS A 225 5.14 -13.26 15.16
CA LYS A 225 4.46 -14.46 15.69
C LYS A 225 4.34 -15.61 14.67
N HIS A 226 4.50 -15.32 13.37
CA HIS A 226 4.51 -16.31 12.28
C HIS A 226 5.88 -16.53 11.63
N GLY A 227 6.97 -16.18 12.33
CA GLY A 227 8.33 -16.34 11.83
C GLY A 227 8.77 -15.24 10.86
N GLY A 228 8.02 -14.14 10.76
CA GLY A 228 8.29 -13.01 9.88
C GLY A 228 9.12 -11.89 10.49
N SER A 229 9.95 -12.17 11.49
CA SER A 229 10.71 -11.11 12.20
C SER A 229 11.69 -10.35 11.28
N ASN A 230 12.07 -10.93 10.14
CA ASN A 230 12.91 -10.31 9.11
C ASN A 230 12.13 -9.76 7.91
N VAL A 231 10.80 -9.89 7.90
CA VAL A 231 9.94 -9.39 6.82
C VAL A 231 9.68 -7.91 7.06
N LYS A 232 10.10 -7.06 6.11
CA LYS A 232 9.80 -5.63 6.13
C LYS A 232 8.34 -5.37 5.80
N LEU A 233 7.79 -4.29 6.32
CA LEU A 233 6.48 -3.77 5.93
C LEU A 233 6.65 -2.61 4.94
N VAL A 234 5.88 -2.63 3.86
CA VAL A 234 5.65 -1.50 2.95
C VAL A 234 4.22 -1.04 3.19
N VAL A 235 4.00 0.26 3.41
CA VAL A 235 2.65 0.81 3.49
C VAL A 235 2.17 1.07 2.07
N SER A 236 1.40 0.14 1.53
CA SER A 236 1.00 0.13 0.12
C SER A 236 -0.16 1.06 -0.20
N GLU A 237 -0.86 1.52 0.83
CA GLU A 237 -1.88 2.56 0.79
C GLU A 237 -1.95 3.26 2.13
N SER A 238 -2.09 4.58 2.09
CA SER A 238 -2.45 5.39 3.25
C SER A 238 -2.98 6.74 2.78
N GLY A 239 -3.96 7.30 3.47
CA GLY A 239 -4.53 8.58 3.08
C GLY A 239 -5.59 9.08 4.04
N TRP A 240 -6.19 10.21 3.70
CA TRP A 240 -7.34 10.79 4.40
C TRP A 240 -8.27 11.47 3.40
N PRO A 241 -9.59 11.21 3.44
CA PRO A 241 -10.51 11.72 2.44
C PRO A 241 -10.76 13.22 2.61
N SER A 242 -10.91 13.93 1.50
CA SER A 242 -11.13 15.38 1.47
C SER A 242 -12.60 15.80 1.53
N GLY A 243 -13.53 14.85 1.53
CA GLY A 243 -14.98 15.10 1.52
C GLY A 243 -15.79 13.83 1.71
N GLY A 244 -17.12 13.98 1.82
CA GLY A 244 -18.06 12.86 1.80
C GLY A 244 -18.24 12.08 3.11
N GLY A 245 -17.68 12.55 4.23
CA GLY A 245 -17.81 11.92 5.54
C GLY A 245 -17.35 12.80 6.70
N THR A 246 -17.52 12.30 7.94
CA THR A 246 -17.10 12.99 9.16
C THR A 246 -15.60 13.26 9.15
N ALA A 247 -15.20 14.50 9.44
CA ALA A 247 -13.81 14.97 9.38
C ALA A 247 -13.09 14.79 8.03
N ALA A 248 -13.80 14.39 6.97
CA ALA A 248 -13.31 14.36 5.61
C ALA A 248 -13.38 15.78 5.02
N THR A 249 -12.27 16.51 5.10
CA THR A 249 -12.17 17.90 4.59
C THR A 249 -10.82 18.09 3.91
N PRO A 250 -10.68 19.03 2.95
CA PRO A 250 -9.38 19.30 2.34
C PRO A 250 -8.32 19.72 3.36
N ALA A 251 -8.72 20.40 4.44
CA ALA A 251 -7.81 20.81 5.51
C ALA A 251 -7.24 19.61 6.27
N ASN A 252 -8.08 18.66 6.69
CA ASN A 252 -7.63 17.46 7.39
C ASN A 252 -6.85 16.52 6.46
N ALA A 253 -7.30 16.35 5.22
CA ALA A 253 -6.59 15.55 4.23
C ALA A 253 -5.17 16.06 3.98
N ARG A 254 -5.02 17.39 3.84
CA ARG A 254 -3.72 18.05 3.74
C ARG A 254 -2.84 17.81 4.96
N ILE A 255 -3.39 17.97 6.18
CA ILE A 255 -2.63 17.74 7.42
C ILE A 255 -2.14 16.30 7.43
N TYR A 256 -3.03 15.33 7.25
CA TYR A 256 -2.68 13.91 7.28
C TYR A 256 -1.57 13.59 6.28
N ASN A 257 -1.80 13.88 4.99
CA ASN A 257 -0.86 13.49 3.93
C ASN A 257 0.47 14.23 4.03
N GLN A 258 0.50 15.51 4.42
CA GLN A 258 1.76 16.24 4.58
C GLN A 258 2.55 15.72 5.79
N TYR A 259 1.88 15.42 6.90
CA TYR A 259 2.55 14.83 8.07
C TYR A 259 3.06 13.43 7.78
N LEU A 260 2.28 12.60 7.08
CA LEU A 260 2.72 11.28 6.63
C LEU A 260 4.02 11.37 5.81
N ILE A 261 4.07 12.24 4.79
CA ILE A 261 5.27 12.47 3.97
C ILE A 261 6.47 12.88 4.84
N ASN A 262 6.26 13.80 5.77
CA ASN A 262 7.33 14.29 6.66
C ASN A 262 7.78 13.24 7.69
N HIS A 263 6.90 12.28 8.03
CA HIS A 263 7.09 11.31 9.11
C HIS A 263 7.84 10.07 8.66
N VAL A 264 7.44 9.49 7.52
CA VAL A 264 7.85 8.11 7.13
C VAL A 264 9.35 7.91 6.95
N GLY A 265 10.12 8.98 6.74
CA GLY A 265 11.59 8.90 6.69
C GLY A 265 12.24 8.55 8.04
N ARG A 266 11.54 8.73 9.16
CA ARG A 266 12.03 8.45 10.52
C ARG A 266 11.76 7.02 10.97
N GLY A 267 10.70 6.40 10.46
CA GLY A 267 10.23 5.10 10.93
C GLY A 267 9.32 5.18 12.15
N THR A 268 9.15 4.05 12.82
CA THR A 268 8.31 3.91 14.02
C THR A 268 9.15 3.80 15.30
N PRO A 269 8.54 3.87 16.50
CA PRO A 269 9.26 3.66 17.76
C PRO A 269 10.06 2.36 17.86
N ARG A 270 9.56 1.24 17.32
CA ARG A 270 10.28 -0.05 17.33
C ARG A 270 11.05 -0.36 16.06
N HIS A 271 10.70 0.28 14.95
CA HIS A 271 11.33 0.06 13.65
C HIS A 271 11.79 1.41 13.07
N PRO A 272 12.84 2.02 13.64
CA PRO A 272 13.39 3.26 13.12
C PRO A 272 14.00 3.05 11.72
N GLY A 273 13.90 4.09 10.90
CA GLY A 273 14.34 4.08 9.50
C GLY A 273 13.17 4.21 8.52
N ALA A 274 13.47 4.61 7.29
CA ALA A 274 12.45 4.96 6.31
C ALA A 274 11.47 3.81 6.01
N ILE A 275 10.18 4.12 6.04
CA ILE A 275 9.09 3.22 5.66
C ILE A 275 8.66 3.58 4.24
N GLU A 276 8.83 2.66 3.30
CA GLU A 276 8.30 2.86 1.95
C GLU A 276 6.78 2.94 2.01
N THR A 277 6.23 4.06 1.55
CA THR A 277 4.82 4.41 1.73
C THR A 277 4.20 4.94 0.45
N TYR A 278 2.98 4.51 0.13
CA TYR A 278 2.22 4.96 -1.03
C TYR A 278 0.96 5.69 -0.59
N VAL A 279 0.84 6.96 -0.98
CA VAL A 279 -0.35 7.77 -0.67
C VAL A 279 -1.50 7.35 -1.58
N PHE A 280 -2.65 7.06 -0.97
CA PHE A 280 -3.90 6.80 -1.66
C PHE A 280 -4.76 8.07 -1.68
N SER A 281 -5.04 8.69 -2.83
CA SER A 281 -4.60 8.32 -4.20
C SER A 281 -4.33 9.54 -5.08
N MET A 282 -3.87 9.32 -6.32
CA MET A 282 -3.56 10.42 -7.25
C MET A 282 -4.78 11.30 -7.55
N PHE A 283 -5.95 10.71 -7.75
CA PHE A 283 -7.15 11.44 -8.16
C PHE A 283 -8.39 11.06 -7.36
N ASN A 284 -9.36 11.98 -7.29
CA ASN A 284 -10.72 11.61 -6.91
C ASN A 284 -11.31 10.67 -7.99
N GLU A 285 -11.89 9.55 -7.55
CA GLU A 285 -12.31 8.45 -8.41
C GLU A 285 -13.85 8.33 -8.45
N ASN A 286 -14.49 8.91 -9.46
CA ASN A 286 -15.94 9.12 -9.50
C ASN A 286 -16.79 7.87 -9.78
N GLN A 287 -16.20 6.71 -10.07
CA GLN A 287 -16.91 5.43 -10.20
C GLN A 287 -16.83 4.57 -8.94
N LYS A 288 -16.21 5.06 -7.86
CA LYS A 288 -16.30 4.45 -6.54
C LYS A 288 -17.64 4.77 -5.87
N ASP A 289 -17.93 4.06 -4.79
CA ASP A 289 -19.13 4.28 -3.98
C ASP A 289 -19.24 5.73 -3.50
N SER A 290 -20.47 6.24 -3.43
CA SER A 290 -20.71 7.63 -3.01
C SER A 290 -20.27 7.86 -1.56
N GLY A 291 -19.64 9.00 -1.28
CA GLY A 291 -19.12 9.36 0.04
C GLY A 291 -17.61 9.55 0.01
N VAL A 292 -16.93 9.07 1.06
CA VAL A 292 -15.46 9.23 1.21
C VAL A 292 -14.67 8.59 0.08
N GLU A 293 -15.16 7.48 -0.48
CA GLU A 293 -14.47 6.72 -1.51
C GLU A 293 -14.20 7.51 -2.80
N GLN A 294 -15.02 8.51 -3.12
CA GLN A 294 -14.82 9.40 -4.27
C GLN A 294 -13.85 10.56 -3.97
N ASN A 295 -13.30 10.67 -2.75
CA ASN A 295 -12.64 11.88 -2.25
C ASN A 295 -11.22 11.65 -1.67
N TRP A 296 -10.56 10.55 -2.02
CA TRP A 296 -9.18 10.23 -1.59
C TRP A 296 -8.07 10.95 -2.38
N GLY A 297 -8.42 11.65 -3.46
CA GLY A 297 -7.49 12.24 -4.39
C GLY A 297 -6.64 13.37 -3.82
N LEU A 298 -5.37 13.38 -4.20
CA LEU A 298 -4.47 14.54 -4.10
C LEU A 298 -4.81 15.61 -5.15
N PHE A 299 -5.30 15.17 -6.31
CA PHE A 299 -5.68 16.01 -7.44
C PHE A 299 -7.14 15.76 -7.84
N TYR A 300 -7.78 16.81 -8.36
CA TYR A 300 -9.00 16.65 -9.13
C TYR A 300 -8.68 16.09 -10.52
N PRO A 301 -9.65 15.48 -11.23
CA PRO A 301 -9.45 15.00 -12.61
C PRO A 301 -9.03 16.09 -13.60
N ASN A 302 -9.34 17.37 -13.32
CA ASN A 302 -8.86 18.52 -14.08
C ASN A 302 -7.39 18.90 -13.79
N MET A 303 -6.65 18.07 -13.03
CA MET A 303 -5.25 18.20 -12.63
C MET A 303 -4.95 19.30 -11.59
N GLN A 304 -5.96 20.02 -11.10
CA GLN A 304 -5.76 20.94 -9.99
C GLN A 304 -5.55 20.16 -8.69
N HIS A 305 -4.69 20.66 -7.82
CA HIS A 305 -4.57 20.15 -6.46
C HIS A 305 -5.90 20.31 -5.71
N VAL A 306 -6.34 19.25 -5.00
CA VAL A 306 -7.45 19.37 -4.03
C VAL A 306 -7.00 20.21 -2.84
N TYR A 307 -5.73 20.05 -2.45
CA TYR A 307 -5.03 20.82 -1.43
C TYR A 307 -3.53 20.85 -1.75
N PRO A 308 -2.79 21.89 -1.33
CA PRO A 308 -1.35 21.98 -1.58
C PRO A 308 -0.59 20.89 -0.81
N ILE A 309 0.35 20.21 -1.48
CA ILE A 309 1.15 19.12 -0.94
C ILE A 309 2.60 19.23 -1.44
N SER A 310 3.57 18.79 -0.66
CA SER A 310 4.99 18.72 -1.07
C SER A 310 5.53 17.32 -0.80
N PHE A 311 6.08 16.69 -1.85
CA PHE A 311 6.68 15.36 -1.86
C PHE A 311 8.20 15.39 -1.66
#